data_AF-A0A1G1HIR2-F1
#
_entry.id   AF-A0A1G1HIR2-F1
#
_cell.length_a   1.000
_cell.length_b   1.000
_cell.length_c   1.000
_cell.angle_alpha   90.00
_cell.angle_beta   90.00
_cell.angle_gamma   90.00
#
_symmetry.space_group_name_H-M   'P 1'
#
loop_
_entity.id
_entity.type
_entity.pdbx_description
1 polymer ?
#
loop_
_entity_poly.entity_id
_entity_poly.type
_entity_poly.pdbx_seq_one_letter_code
_entity_poly.pdbx_strand_id
1 'polypeptide(L)'
;MTSCGCFECIIAIIPEANGIMIVQRGHTGMTPAGMKFSTLAGSVGGGTQNPGFMGIGRNFIISKKFLHGDGGIKRIVWMTKNLKESLKEDFDKRAAEEGVPDLLDRIADETICEDSEKLMEYLTQMGHPALSMDPML
;
A
#
# COMPACT_ATOMS: atom_id res chain seq x y z
N MET A 1 2.62 11.70 -11.18
CA MET A 1 3.99 11.32 -11.58
C MET A 1 3.88 10.19 -12.59
N THR A 2 4.71 10.14 -13.64
CA THR A 2 4.78 9.02 -14.59
C THR A 2 5.93 8.09 -14.21
N SER A 3 5.85 6.81 -14.57
CA SER A 3 6.86 5.80 -14.18
C SER A 3 7.61 5.23 -15.38
N CYS A 4 8.95 5.18 -15.30
CA CYS A 4 9.84 4.71 -16.38
C CYS A 4 9.98 3.17 -16.45
N GLY A 5 9.61 2.44 -15.39
CA GLY A 5 9.65 0.97 -15.35
C GLY A 5 10.65 0.38 -14.33
N CYS A 6 11.53 1.19 -13.75
CA CYS A 6 12.54 0.77 -12.77
C CYS A 6 12.10 0.90 -11.30
N PHE A 7 10.79 1.04 -11.02
CA PHE A 7 10.28 1.17 -9.67
C PHE A 7 10.52 -0.09 -8.83
N GLU A 8 10.79 0.09 -7.54
CA GLU A 8 10.99 -1.00 -6.59
C GLU A 8 9.66 -1.51 -6.05
N CYS A 9 8.65 -0.64 -5.96
CA CYS A 9 7.31 -0.98 -5.50
C CYS A 9 6.25 -0.31 -6.38
N ILE A 10 5.04 -0.88 -6.37
CA ILE A 10 3.85 -0.29 -6.99
C ILE A 10 2.83 -0.01 -5.90
N ILE A 11 2.28 1.20 -5.91
CA ILE A 11 1.04 1.57 -5.22
C ILE A 11 -0.13 1.27 -6.15
N ALA A 12 -1.17 0.62 -5.62
CA ALA A 12 -2.47 0.50 -6.27
C ALA A 12 -3.59 0.85 -5.27
N ILE A 13 -4.58 1.61 -5.71
CA ILE A 13 -5.78 1.91 -4.92
C ILE A 13 -6.62 0.64 -4.73
N ILE A 14 -7.16 0.48 -3.52
CA ILE A 14 -8.18 -0.51 -3.17
C ILE A 14 -9.43 0.29 -2.76
N PRO A 15 -10.34 0.59 -3.70
CA PRO A 15 -11.49 1.46 -3.44
C PRO A 15 -12.36 0.99 -2.28
N GLU A 16 -12.58 -0.33 -2.19
CA GLU A 16 -13.42 -0.95 -1.16
C GLU A 16 -12.87 -0.71 0.25
N ALA A 17 -11.55 -0.61 0.39
CA ALA A 17 -10.85 -0.39 1.64
C ALA A 17 -10.54 1.08 1.95
N ASN A 18 -11.00 2.01 1.08
CA ASN A 18 -10.68 3.43 1.17
C ASN A 18 -9.18 3.70 1.35
N GLY A 19 -8.36 2.89 0.67
CA GLY A 19 -6.93 2.81 0.92
C GLY A 19 -6.13 2.34 -0.28
N ILE A 20 -4.86 2.04 -0.05
CA ILE A 20 -3.91 1.60 -1.06
C ILE A 20 -3.17 0.34 -0.59
N MET A 21 -2.79 -0.50 -1.55
CA MET A 21 -1.84 -1.59 -1.34
C MET A 21 -0.48 -1.23 -1.93
N ILE A 22 0.59 -1.83 -1.37
CA ILE A 22 1.95 -1.70 -1.88
C ILE A 22 2.53 -3.10 -2.11
N VAL A 23 2.92 -3.36 -3.36
CA VAL A 23 3.59 -4.61 -3.74
C VAL A 23 5.00 -4.34 -4.25
N GLN A 24 5.97 -5.07 -3.71
CA GLN A 24 7.37 -4.96 -4.12
C GLN A 24 7.68 -5.78 -5.39
N ARG A 25 8.67 -5.33 -6.15
CA ARG A 25 9.24 -6.09 -7.25
C ARG A 25 9.77 -7.43 -6.74
N GLY A 26 9.46 -8.50 -7.47
CA GLY A 26 9.86 -9.86 -7.11
C GLY A 26 8.80 -10.64 -6.33
N HIS A 27 7.75 -9.99 -5.83
CA HIS A 27 6.58 -10.72 -5.32
C HIS A 27 5.79 -11.34 -6.47
N THR A 28 5.52 -12.65 -6.39
CA THR A 28 4.89 -13.45 -7.47
C THR A 28 3.46 -13.90 -7.17
N GLY A 29 3.00 -13.65 -5.94
CA GLY A 29 1.65 -13.96 -5.45
C GLY A 29 0.58 -13.03 -6.01
N MET A 30 -0.67 -13.36 -5.67
CA MET A 30 -1.81 -12.48 -5.95
C MET A 30 -1.84 -11.33 -4.95
N THR A 31 -2.53 -10.26 -5.31
CA THR A 31 -2.72 -9.12 -4.44
C THR A 31 -4.20 -8.76 -4.38
N PRO A 32 -4.66 -8.04 -3.34
CA PRO A 32 -6.06 -7.63 -3.23
C PRO A 32 -6.59 -6.80 -4.40
N ALA A 33 -5.72 -6.24 -5.25
CA ALA A 33 -6.11 -5.60 -6.51
C ALA A 33 -6.48 -6.59 -7.64
N GLY A 34 -6.53 -7.90 -7.35
CA GLY A 34 -6.86 -8.94 -8.33
C GLY A 34 -5.78 -9.17 -9.39
N MET A 35 -4.56 -8.64 -9.17
CA MET A 35 -3.47 -8.66 -10.13
C MET A 35 -2.13 -8.98 -9.46
N LYS A 36 -1.23 -9.62 -10.20
CA LYS A 36 0.17 -9.81 -9.80
C LYS A 36 1.00 -8.55 -10.06
N PHE A 37 2.17 -8.45 -9.43
CA PHE A 37 3.13 -7.36 -9.69
C PHE A 37 3.42 -7.17 -11.18
N SER A 38 3.64 -8.25 -11.93
CA SER A 38 3.96 -8.17 -13.38
C SER A 38 2.85 -7.51 -14.20
N THR A 39 1.59 -7.82 -13.89
CA THR A 39 0.42 -7.23 -14.54
C THR A 39 0.27 -5.75 -14.17
N LEU A 40 0.42 -5.43 -12.88
CA LEU A 40 0.41 -4.04 -12.40
C LEU A 40 1.55 -3.22 -13.02
N ALA A 41 2.75 -3.80 -13.16
CA ALA A 41 3.90 -3.13 -13.75
C ALA A 41 3.66 -2.76 -15.22
N GLY A 42 2.98 -3.62 -15.98
CA GLY A 42 2.55 -3.33 -17.35
C GLY A 42 1.56 -2.16 -17.42
N SER A 43 0.72 -2.02 -16.38
CA SER A 43 -0.26 -0.93 -16.28
C SER A 43 0.36 0.39 -15.79
N VAL A 44 1.50 0.38 -15.10
CA VAL A 44 2.13 1.59 -14.53
C VAL A 44 3.30 2.11 -15.37
N GLY A 45 3.95 1.22 -16.11
CA GLY A 45 5.12 1.55 -16.94
C GLY A 45 4.79 2.39 -18.18
N GLY A 46 5.85 2.72 -18.93
CA GLY A 46 5.71 3.35 -20.25
C GLY A 46 5.45 4.86 -20.24
N GLY A 47 5.66 5.53 -19.11
CA GLY A 47 5.49 6.99 -19.04
C GLY A 47 4.03 7.47 -19.08
N THR A 48 3.07 6.55 -18.90
CA THR A 48 1.64 6.88 -18.86
C THR A 48 1.24 7.36 -17.46
N GLN A 49 0.20 8.21 -17.39
CA GLN A 49 -0.42 8.60 -16.12
C GLN A 49 -1.65 7.73 -15.90
N ASN A 50 -1.60 6.87 -14.87
CA ASN A 50 -2.73 6.03 -14.50
C ASN A 50 -3.18 6.41 -13.08
N PRO A 51 -4.28 7.20 -12.95
CA PRO A 51 -4.84 7.55 -11.65
C PRO A 51 -5.08 6.29 -10.79
N GLY A 52 -4.74 6.37 -9.51
CA GLY A 52 -4.84 5.25 -8.58
C GLY A 52 -3.65 4.27 -8.61
N PHE A 53 -2.70 4.43 -9.55
CA PHE A 53 -1.50 3.60 -9.60
C PHE A 53 -0.23 4.45 -9.69
N MET A 54 0.83 4.03 -8.98
CA MET A 54 2.11 4.75 -9.00
C MET A 54 3.28 3.83 -8.71
N GLY A 55 4.32 3.89 -9.54
CA GLY A 55 5.60 3.24 -9.25
C GLY A 55 6.45 4.12 -8.34
N ILE A 56 6.99 3.55 -7.26
CA ILE A 56 7.79 4.27 -6.25
C ILE A 56 9.10 3.53 -5.93
N GLY A 57 10.04 4.26 -5.34
CA GLY A 57 11.17 3.68 -4.61
C GLY A 57 10.75 3.29 -3.19
N ARG A 58 11.37 2.25 -2.63
CA ARG A 58 11.04 1.67 -1.32
C ARG A 58 11.04 2.70 -0.19
N ASN A 59 12.09 3.52 -0.13
CA ASN A 59 12.28 4.50 0.93
C ASN A 59 11.30 5.68 0.86
N PHE A 60 10.55 5.83 -0.24
CA PHE A 60 9.52 6.85 -0.32
C PHE A 60 8.35 6.57 0.63
N ILE A 61 8.09 5.30 0.97
CA ILE A 61 6.99 4.87 1.85
C ILE A 61 7.08 5.53 3.24
N ILE A 62 8.28 5.68 3.79
CA ILE A 62 8.52 6.28 5.11
C ILE A 62 8.65 7.81 5.06
N SER A 63 8.53 8.43 3.88
CA SER A 63 8.64 9.89 3.74
C SER A 63 7.47 10.61 4.39
N LYS A 64 7.73 11.77 5.01
CA LYS A 64 6.66 12.69 5.45
C LYS A 64 5.80 13.22 4.30
N LYS A 65 6.31 13.17 3.07
CA LYS A 65 5.62 13.58 1.84
C LYS A 65 4.88 12.43 1.15
N PHE A 66 4.99 11.20 1.65
CA PHE A 66 4.28 10.05 1.09
C PHE A 66 2.77 10.31 1.15
N LEU A 67 2.13 10.42 -0.02
CA LEU A 67 0.68 10.64 -0.19
C LEU A 67 0.08 11.65 0.81
N HIS A 68 0.79 12.73 1.12
CA HIS A 68 0.42 13.62 2.23
C HIS A 68 -0.99 14.20 2.09
N GLY A 69 -1.38 14.59 0.86
CA GLY A 69 -2.73 15.09 0.57
C GLY A 69 -3.83 14.05 0.73
N ASP A 70 -3.50 12.76 0.59
CA ASP A 70 -4.45 11.65 0.70
C ASP A 70 -4.48 11.06 2.12
N GLY A 71 -3.67 11.57 3.04
CA GLY A 71 -3.57 11.08 4.43
C GLY A 71 -2.43 10.11 4.70
N GLY A 72 -1.50 9.96 3.75
CA GLY A 72 -0.20 9.35 3.92
C GLY A 72 -0.21 7.87 4.27
N ILE A 73 0.68 7.45 5.18
CA ILE A 73 0.87 6.02 5.50
C ILE A 73 -0.37 5.37 6.10
N LYS A 74 -1.30 6.15 6.67
CA LYS A 74 -2.59 5.67 7.20
C LYS A 74 -3.50 5.08 6.12
N ARG A 75 -3.25 5.38 4.84
CA ARG A 75 -3.95 4.79 3.71
C ARG A 75 -3.42 3.42 3.30
N ILE A 76 -2.26 3.01 3.78
CA ILE A 76 -1.71 1.70 3.44
C ILE A 76 -2.54 0.66 4.18
N VAL A 77 -3.20 -0.23 3.43
CA VAL A 77 -4.05 -1.30 3.98
C VAL A 77 -3.46 -2.70 3.76
N TRP A 78 -2.56 -2.83 2.78
CA TRP A 78 -1.89 -4.09 2.48
C TRP A 78 -0.45 -3.84 2.00
N MET A 79 0.49 -4.64 2.50
CA MET A 79 1.89 -4.63 2.08
C MET A 79 2.42 -6.06 2.07
N THR A 80 3.34 -6.38 1.16
CA THR A 80 4.04 -7.67 1.25
C THR A 80 4.79 -7.79 2.58
N LYS A 81 4.77 -8.98 3.20
CA LYS A 81 5.40 -9.22 4.51
C LYS A 81 6.88 -8.85 4.50
N ASN A 82 7.58 -9.22 3.43
CA ASN A 82 8.98 -8.84 3.26
C ASN A 82 9.18 -7.31 3.30
N LEU A 83 8.27 -6.54 2.69
CA LEU A 83 8.34 -5.08 2.71
C LEU A 83 8.11 -4.54 4.13
N LYS A 84 7.11 -5.09 4.84
CA LYS A 84 6.81 -4.74 6.25
C LYS A 84 8.03 -4.98 7.15
N GLU A 85 8.61 -6.18 7.09
CA GLU A 85 9.81 -6.54 7.86
C GLU A 85 10.98 -5.61 7.55
N SER A 86 11.18 -5.33 6.27
CA SER A 86 12.33 -4.56 5.79
C SER A 86 12.28 -3.06 6.09
N LEU A 87 11.10 -2.53 6.43
CA LEU A 87 10.86 -1.14 6.80
C LEU A 87 10.43 -0.97 8.25
N LYS A 88 10.31 -2.05 9.02
CA LYS A 88 9.64 -2.07 10.32
C LYS A 88 10.06 -0.94 11.25
N GLU A 89 11.37 -0.81 11.50
CA GLU A 89 11.88 0.17 12.46
C GLU A 89 11.53 1.63 12.08
N ASP A 90 11.66 1.98 10.80
CA ASP A 90 11.38 3.35 10.34
C ASP A 90 9.89 3.58 10.12
N PHE A 91 9.14 2.55 9.72
CA PHE A 91 7.70 2.61 9.60
C PHE A 91 7.05 2.82 10.97
N ASP A 92 7.45 2.07 12.00
CA ASP A 92 6.90 2.19 13.35
C ASP A 92 7.16 3.59 13.93
N LYS A 93 8.36 4.17 13.73
CA LYS A 93 8.65 5.57 14.08
C LYS A 93 7.70 6.53 13.36
N ARG A 94 7.52 6.35 12.06
CA ARG A 94 6.65 7.22 11.25
C ARG A 94 5.18 7.08 11.65
N ALA A 95 4.73 5.88 11.96
CA ALA A 95 3.39 5.57 12.43
C ALA A 95 3.11 6.23 13.78
N ALA A 96 4.08 6.23 14.69
CA ALA A 96 4.01 6.98 15.94
C ALA A 96 3.93 8.50 15.72
N GLU A 97 4.71 9.06 14.79
CA GLU A 97 4.60 10.48 14.40
C GLU A 97 3.22 10.86 13.83
N GLU A 98 2.54 9.92 13.16
CA GLU A 98 1.18 10.09 12.62
C GLU A 98 0.06 9.81 13.64
N GLY A 99 0.42 9.45 14.89
CA GLY A 99 -0.52 9.16 15.96
C GLY A 99 -1.18 7.77 15.89
N VAL A 100 -0.63 6.85 15.10
CA VAL A 100 -1.13 5.46 14.96
C VAL A 100 0.03 4.47 15.11
N PRO A 101 0.61 4.32 16.32
CA PRO A 101 1.87 3.58 16.52
C PRO A 101 1.79 2.09 16.17
N ASP A 102 0.60 1.49 16.19
CA ASP A 102 0.34 0.09 15.87
C ASP A 102 -0.12 -0.11 14.41
N LEU A 103 0.03 0.90 13.55
CA LEU A 103 -0.47 0.86 12.17
C LEU A 103 0.07 -0.34 11.37
N LEU A 104 1.36 -0.68 11.53
CA LEU A 104 1.97 -1.78 10.77
C LEU A 104 1.31 -3.14 11.08
N ASP A 105 0.84 -3.32 12.31
CA ASP A 105 0.16 -4.54 12.75
C ASP A 105 -1.28 -4.62 12.23
N ARG A 106 -1.89 -3.47 11.88
CA ARG A 106 -3.24 -3.40 11.29
C ARG A 106 -3.25 -3.55 9.77
N ILE A 107 -2.09 -3.45 9.13
CA ILE A 107 -1.92 -3.62 7.67
C ILE A 107 -1.90 -5.11 7.35
N ALA A 108 -2.68 -5.56 6.36
CA ALA A 108 -2.62 -6.95 5.92
C ALA A 108 -1.37 -7.25 5.09
N ASP A 109 -1.05 -8.53 4.92
CA ASP A 109 -0.03 -9.04 4.00
C ASP A 109 -0.48 -10.36 3.37
N GLU A 110 0.35 -10.95 2.51
CA GLU A 110 0.05 -12.21 1.82
C GLU A 110 -0.15 -13.41 2.76
N THR A 111 0.30 -13.32 4.01
CA THR A 111 0.07 -14.37 5.01
C THR A 111 -1.30 -14.27 5.67
N ILE A 112 -2.00 -13.15 5.46
CA ILE A 112 -3.36 -12.88 5.96
C ILE A 112 -4.37 -13.03 4.83
N CYS A 113 -4.17 -12.34 3.70
CA CYS A 113 -5.08 -12.38 2.56
C CYS A 113 -4.42 -11.96 1.24
N GLU A 114 -4.98 -12.44 0.13
CA GLU A 114 -4.59 -12.05 -1.24
C GLU A 114 -5.80 -11.55 -2.07
N ASP A 115 -6.98 -11.44 -1.47
CA ASP A 115 -8.23 -11.02 -2.10
C ASP A 115 -8.89 -9.86 -1.33
N SER A 116 -9.71 -9.06 -2.02
CA SER A 116 -10.31 -7.85 -1.46
C SER A 116 -11.35 -8.11 -0.38
N GLU A 117 -12.09 -9.23 -0.48
CA GLU A 117 -13.13 -9.60 0.48
C GLU A 117 -12.52 -9.88 1.86
N LYS A 118 -11.52 -10.78 1.92
CA LYS A 118 -10.81 -11.08 3.17
C LYS A 118 -10.01 -9.89 3.69
N LEU A 119 -9.50 -9.05 2.79
CA LEU A 119 -8.85 -7.80 3.21
C LEU A 119 -9.84 -6.92 3.98
N MET A 120 -11.06 -6.75 3.48
CA MET A 120 -12.08 -5.95 4.16
C MET A 120 -12.48 -6.50 5.52
N GLU A 121 -12.63 -7.82 5.64
CA GLU A 121 -12.90 -8.48 6.92
C GLU A 121 -11.80 -8.19 7.94
N TYR A 122 -10.54 -8.38 7.53
CA TYR A 122 -9.38 -8.15 8.39
C TYR A 122 -9.25 -6.69 8.83
N LEU A 123 -9.35 -5.74 7.90
CA LEU A 123 -9.24 -4.31 8.21
C LEU A 123 -10.36 -3.84 9.16
N THR A 124 -11.56 -4.39 9.00
CA THR A 124 -12.70 -4.11 9.88
C THR A 124 -12.42 -4.64 11.28
N GLN A 125 -11.94 -5.88 11.40
CA GLN A 125 -11.58 -6.49 12.68
C GLN A 125 -10.46 -5.72 13.40
N MET A 126 -9.46 -5.24 12.67
CA MET A 126 -8.34 -4.48 13.23
C MET A 126 -8.65 -3.00 13.47
N GLY A 127 -9.84 -2.53 13.09
CA GLY A 127 -10.20 -1.11 13.17
C GLY A 127 -9.20 -0.22 12.42
N HIS A 128 -8.90 -0.58 11.17
CA HIS A 128 -7.91 0.13 10.38
C HIS A 128 -8.34 1.59 10.12
N PRO A 129 -7.47 2.60 10.34
CA PRO A 129 -7.86 4.01 10.24
C PRO A 129 -8.36 4.43 8.85
N ALA A 130 -7.87 3.81 7.77
CA ALA A 130 -8.33 4.10 6.41
C ALA A 130 -9.86 4.01 6.25
N LEU A 131 -10.52 3.10 6.97
CA LEU A 131 -11.96 2.86 6.85
C LEU A 131 -12.82 4.02 7.37
N SER A 132 -12.27 4.89 8.22
CA SER A 132 -12.99 6.04 8.81
C SER A 132 -12.50 7.40 8.32
N MET A 133 -11.52 7.43 7.43
CA MET A 133 -11.05 8.66 6.78
C MET A 133 -12.00 9.08 5.66
N ASP A 134 -11.89 10.34 5.22
CA ASP A 134 -12.63 10.82 4.06
C ASP A 134 -12.43 9.91 2.84
N PRO A 135 -13.42 9.75 1.95
CA PRO A 135 -13.26 8.96 0.73
C PRO A 135 -12.08 9.44 -0.12
N MET A 136 -11.27 8.49 -0.62
CA MET A 136 -10.21 8.80 -1.60
C MET A 136 -10.76 9.11 -3.01
N LEU A 137 -12.04 8.81 -3.27
CA LEU A 137 -12.75 8.97 -4.55
C LEU A 137 -14.08 9.70 -4.35
#